data_AF-A0A8B5WY06-F1
#
_entry.id   AF-A0A8B5WY06-F1
#
_cell.length_a   1.000
_cell.length_b   1.000
_cell.length_c   1.000
_cell.angle_alpha   90.00
_cell.angle_beta   90.00
_cell.angle_gamma   90.00
#
_symmetry.space_group_name_H-M   'P 1'
#
loop_
_entity.id
_entity.type
_entity.pdbx_description
1 polymer ?
#
loop_
_entity_poly.entity_id
_entity_poly.type
_entity_poly.pdbx_seq_one_letter_code
_entity_poly.pdbx_strand_id
1 'polypeptide(L)'
;MIQDVIEKLKALQEVLARKFQIQAEIKDLPKSLSTKSELVSRLKKTYIEKNEQYEEVKARITDLRLRLQDAESEREKSEQRMDVIKTQREYEALDKEIRDASEKEQVLRKDLQREERALEELSVSLEREEGLIKEQESELEMEQQKIKSETEKRKQLLKELEDEELQIVPGMDEELIFKFERIIRSKEGQGIVPLRKGVCTGCQMILPLQFVNDVRIGEKILFCPYCSKIVFFVGDEDSLMPEDEAEGLVDLIEEYAGDEDGDLDEFIHDDDDPTVEIDEEPLGIGGDEDEEDEEEELEPDDVEEDEDEDIDEDEDDVEEDSDAGFDDDEDDDFEEDEEEEDEPEENSDG
;
A
#
# COMPACT_ATOMS: atom_id res chain seq x y z
N MET A 1 -18.35 25.78 -38.57
CA MET A 1 -18.86 24.59 -39.29
C MET A 1 -18.70 23.37 -38.38
N ILE A 2 -19.17 22.17 -38.75
CA ILE A 2 -19.05 21.00 -37.85
C ILE A 2 -17.57 20.62 -37.62
N GLN A 3 -16.73 20.85 -38.63
CA GLN A 3 -15.30 20.59 -38.59
C GLN A 3 -14.62 21.35 -37.45
N ASP A 4 -14.95 22.64 -37.25
CA ASP A 4 -14.45 23.47 -36.16
C ASP A 4 -14.81 22.87 -34.77
N VAL A 5 -15.99 22.23 -34.66
CA VAL A 5 -16.43 21.57 -33.42
C VAL A 5 -15.70 20.23 -33.23
N ILE A 6 -15.44 19.47 -34.30
CA ILE A 6 -14.62 18.25 -34.28
C ILE A 6 -13.16 18.58 -33.89
N GLU A 7 -12.63 19.72 -34.35
CA GLU A 7 -11.29 20.21 -33.99
C GLU A 7 -11.24 20.68 -32.53
N LYS A 8 -12.23 21.44 -32.06
CA LYS A 8 -12.39 21.75 -30.63
C LYS A 8 -12.50 20.49 -29.77
N LEU A 9 -13.26 19.46 -30.19
CA LEU A 9 -13.38 18.19 -29.47
C LEU A 9 -12.06 17.40 -29.40
N LYS A 10 -11.19 17.51 -30.41
CA LYS A 10 -9.83 16.91 -30.37
C LYS A 10 -8.94 17.62 -29.36
N ALA A 11 -8.90 18.96 -29.39
CA ALA A 11 -8.16 19.75 -28.39
C ALA A 11 -8.68 19.48 -26.96
N LEU A 12 -10.01 19.47 -26.78
CA LEU A 12 -10.66 19.16 -25.51
C LEU A 12 -10.35 17.73 -25.04
N GLN A 13 -10.21 16.76 -25.96
CA GLN A 13 -9.77 15.42 -25.60
C GLN A 13 -8.37 15.40 -25.03
N GLU A 14 -7.41 16.09 -25.66
CA GLU A 14 -6.02 16.12 -25.21
C GLU A 14 -5.88 16.78 -23.83
N VAL A 15 -6.58 17.90 -23.62
CA VAL A 15 -6.65 18.60 -22.32
C VAL A 15 -7.30 17.70 -21.25
N LEU A 16 -8.50 17.15 -21.50
CA LEU A 16 -9.21 16.33 -20.53
C LEU A 16 -8.49 15.02 -20.20
N ALA A 17 -7.89 14.35 -21.19
CA ALA A 17 -7.10 13.13 -20.98
C ALA A 17 -5.93 13.40 -20.02
N ARG A 18 -5.18 14.49 -20.27
CA ARG A 18 -4.06 14.92 -19.42
C ARG A 18 -4.52 15.37 -18.04
N LYS A 19 -5.67 16.06 -17.94
CA LYS A 19 -6.30 16.46 -16.67
C LYS A 19 -6.66 15.24 -15.82
N PHE A 20 -7.32 14.23 -16.38
CA PHE A 20 -7.65 13.00 -15.64
C PHE A 20 -6.42 12.14 -15.30
N GLN A 21 -5.40 12.11 -16.17
CA GLN A 21 -4.11 11.47 -15.83
C GLN A 21 -3.46 12.15 -14.62
N ILE A 22 -3.33 13.48 -14.63
CA ILE A 22 -2.73 14.23 -13.50
C ILE A 22 -3.56 14.07 -12.22
N GLN A 23 -4.90 14.01 -12.31
CA GLN A 23 -5.76 13.69 -11.17
C GLN A 23 -5.55 12.27 -10.62
N ALA A 24 -5.31 11.27 -11.48
CA ALA A 24 -4.96 9.92 -11.05
C ALA A 24 -3.58 9.89 -10.36
N GLU A 25 -2.56 10.53 -10.96
CA GLU A 25 -1.23 10.65 -10.35
C GLU A 25 -1.28 11.33 -8.97
N ILE A 26 -2.04 12.42 -8.81
CA ILE A 26 -2.25 13.09 -7.51
C ILE A 26 -2.91 12.15 -6.48
N LYS A 27 -3.81 11.26 -6.92
CA LYS A 27 -4.50 10.29 -6.05
C LYS A 27 -3.62 9.10 -5.67
N ASP A 28 -2.65 8.74 -6.53
CA ASP A 28 -1.78 7.59 -6.32
C ASP A 28 -0.50 7.94 -5.55
N LEU A 29 0.03 9.16 -5.70
CA LEU A 29 1.17 9.69 -4.94
C LEU A 29 1.13 9.44 -3.42
N PRO A 30 0.03 9.67 -2.67
CA PRO A 30 0.01 9.44 -1.22
C PRO A 30 0.04 7.95 -0.82
N LYS A 31 -0.18 7.00 -1.75
CA LYS A 31 -0.25 5.56 -1.41
C LYS A 31 1.09 4.98 -0.94
N SER A 32 2.21 5.45 -1.50
CA SER A 32 3.55 5.02 -1.06
C SER A 32 3.92 5.52 0.33
N LEU A 33 3.30 6.61 0.79
CA LEU A 33 3.46 7.11 2.16
C LEU A 33 2.69 6.27 3.17
N SER A 34 1.55 5.66 2.79
CA SER A 34 0.77 4.77 3.67
C SER A 34 1.66 3.64 4.19
N THR A 35 2.20 2.82 3.28
CA THR A 35 2.97 1.62 3.63
C THR A 35 4.23 1.91 4.46
N LYS A 36 4.90 3.04 4.20
CA LYS A 36 6.03 3.52 5.00
C LYS A 36 5.60 4.06 6.37
N SER A 37 4.49 4.79 6.46
CA SER A 37 3.95 5.26 7.75
C SER A 37 3.47 4.09 8.62
N GLU A 38 2.91 3.05 8.02
CA GLU A 38 2.56 1.79 8.68
C GLU A 38 3.80 1.04 9.18
N LEU A 39 4.90 1.03 8.40
CA LEU A 39 6.18 0.44 8.84
C LEU A 39 6.75 1.18 10.06
N VAL A 40 6.83 2.51 10.01
CA VAL A 40 7.29 3.34 11.15
C VAL A 40 6.37 3.14 12.37
N SER A 41 5.06 3.07 12.17
CA SER A 41 4.09 2.80 13.25
C SER A 41 4.30 1.42 13.89
N ARG A 42 4.58 0.38 13.11
CA ARG A 42 4.90 -0.97 13.63
C ARG A 42 6.21 -0.97 14.41
N LEU A 43 7.27 -0.34 13.88
CA LEU A 43 8.55 -0.20 14.58
C LEU A 43 8.38 0.52 15.93
N LYS A 44 7.60 1.62 15.97
CA LYS A 44 7.29 2.32 17.23
C LYS A 44 6.52 1.46 18.23
N LYS A 45 5.58 0.60 17.77
CA LYS A 45 4.86 -0.34 18.66
C LYS A 45 5.83 -1.34 19.29
N THR A 46 6.71 -1.96 18.50
CA THR A 46 7.72 -2.91 19.01
C THR A 46 8.72 -2.25 19.96
N TYR A 47 9.13 -1.00 19.69
CA TYR A 47 9.96 -0.22 20.60
C TYR A 47 9.27 0.02 21.95
N ILE A 48 7.99 0.37 21.96
CA ILE A 48 7.20 0.54 23.20
C ILE A 48 7.12 -0.78 23.97
N GLU A 49 6.76 -1.88 23.31
CA GLU A 49 6.68 -3.23 23.92
C GLU A 49 8.01 -3.67 24.55
N LYS A 50 9.15 -3.34 23.92
CA LYS A 50 10.49 -3.60 24.49
C LYS A 50 10.88 -2.63 25.60
N ASN A 51 10.44 -1.37 25.54
CA ASN A 51 10.70 -0.39 26.58
C ASN A 51 9.91 -0.74 27.87
N GLU A 52 8.70 -1.26 27.74
CA GLU A 52 7.92 -1.83 28.85
C GLU A 52 8.66 -3.02 29.48
N GLN A 53 9.17 -3.97 28.67
CA GLN A 53 9.99 -5.09 29.14
C GLN A 53 11.29 -4.63 29.82
N TYR A 54 11.94 -3.58 29.30
CA TYR A 54 13.14 -3.00 29.90
C TYR A 54 12.87 -2.42 31.29
N GLU A 55 11.80 -1.62 31.45
CA GLU A 55 11.41 -1.09 32.77
C GLU A 55 10.95 -2.20 33.75
N GLU A 56 10.33 -3.28 33.26
CA GLU A 56 9.95 -4.43 34.08
C GLU A 56 11.18 -5.23 34.58
N VAL A 57 12.16 -5.50 33.72
CA VAL A 57 13.44 -6.13 34.10
C VAL A 57 14.23 -5.22 35.06
N LYS A 58 14.23 -3.90 34.82
CA LYS A 58 14.84 -2.89 35.70
C LYS A 58 14.18 -2.87 37.08
N ALA A 59 12.86 -3.00 37.15
CA ALA A 59 12.14 -3.17 38.42
C ALA A 59 12.52 -4.48 39.14
N ARG A 60 12.56 -5.62 38.43
CA ARG A 60 13.06 -6.90 38.97
C ARG A 60 14.47 -6.79 39.54
N ILE A 61 15.37 -6.08 38.87
CA ILE A 61 16.74 -5.81 39.34
C ILE A 61 16.74 -5.03 40.66
N THR A 62 15.83 -4.06 40.85
CA THR A 62 15.73 -3.34 42.13
C THR A 62 15.20 -4.21 43.27
N ASP A 63 14.22 -5.08 43.02
CA ASP A 63 13.75 -6.07 44.01
C ASP A 63 14.85 -7.08 44.38
N LEU A 64 15.55 -7.63 43.39
CA LEU A 64 16.65 -8.58 43.62
C LEU A 64 17.81 -7.94 44.40
N ARG A 65 18.14 -6.67 44.16
CA ARG A 65 19.14 -5.92 44.95
C ARG A 65 18.71 -5.73 46.40
N LEU A 66 17.44 -5.38 46.65
CA LEU A 66 16.90 -5.25 48.01
C LEU A 66 16.91 -6.60 48.76
N ARG A 67 16.41 -7.66 48.12
CA ARG A 67 16.38 -9.01 48.68
C ARG A 67 17.76 -9.59 48.93
N LEU A 68 18.74 -9.25 48.08
CA LEU A 68 20.15 -9.60 48.30
C LEU A 68 20.71 -8.88 49.53
N GLN A 69 20.48 -7.57 49.66
CA GLN A 69 20.91 -6.80 50.83
C GLN A 69 20.29 -7.34 52.14
N ASP A 70 19.01 -7.72 52.12
CA ASP A 70 18.35 -8.36 53.27
C ASP A 70 18.96 -9.73 53.59
N ALA A 71 19.26 -10.56 52.58
CA ALA A 71 19.90 -11.87 52.77
C ALA A 71 21.35 -11.75 53.29
N GLU A 72 22.13 -10.79 52.79
CA GLU A 72 23.47 -10.48 53.30
C GLU A 72 23.39 -10.01 54.76
N SER A 73 22.43 -9.15 55.09
CA SER A 73 22.20 -8.68 56.46
C SER A 73 21.70 -9.80 57.39
N GLU A 74 20.92 -10.76 56.89
CA GLU A 74 20.49 -11.96 57.61
C GLU A 74 21.69 -12.89 57.89
N ARG A 75 22.58 -13.09 56.91
CA ARG A 75 23.83 -13.86 57.07
C ARG A 75 24.74 -13.21 58.12
N GLU A 76 25.00 -11.91 58.03
CA GLU A 76 25.84 -11.18 59.00
C GLU A 76 25.28 -11.24 60.42
N LYS A 77 23.96 -11.10 60.59
CA LYS A 77 23.31 -11.26 61.91
C LYS A 77 23.48 -12.67 62.47
N SER A 78 23.57 -13.70 61.63
CA SER A 78 23.77 -15.09 62.04
C SER A 78 25.23 -15.40 62.34
N GLU A 79 26.16 -14.85 61.55
CA GLU A 79 27.60 -14.86 61.84
C GLU A 79 27.91 -14.19 63.19
N GLN A 80 27.34 -13.01 63.45
CA GLN A 80 27.50 -12.31 64.75
C GLN A 80 26.91 -13.09 65.95
N ARG A 81 25.88 -13.93 65.74
CA ARG A 81 25.38 -14.82 66.81
C ARG A 81 26.36 -15.96 67.11
N MET A 82 27.14 -16.40 66.12
CA MET A 82 28.06 -17.54 66.26
C MET A 82 29.16 -17.29 67.31
N ASP A 83 29.67 -16.06 67.42
CA ASP A 83 30.67 -15.65 68.43
C ASP A 83 30.19 -15.76 69.89
N VAL A 84 28.86 -15.85 70.12
CA VAL A 84 28.25 -15.83 71.46
C VAL A 84 27.85 -17.22 71.96
N ILE A 85 27.84 -18.22 71.06
CA ILE A 85 27.38 -19.60 71.33
C ILE A 85 28.27 -20.31 72.36
N LYS A 86 27.66 -21.17 73.20
CA LYS A 86 28.37 -21.95 74.22
C LYS A 86 28.08 -23.44 74.22
N THR A 87 27.13 -23.94 73.41
CA THR A 87 26.88 -25.37 73.28
C THR A 87 27.04 -25.86 71.83
N GLN A 88 27.55 -27.08 71.68
CA GLN A 88 27.79 -27.72 70.38
C GLN A 88 26.53 -27.79 69.51
N ARG A 89 25.36 -28.03 70.12
CA ARG A 89 24.08 -28.17 69.41
C ARG A 89 23.54 -26.84 68.87
N GLU A 90 23.77 -25.74 69.60
CA GLU A 90 23.45 -24.40 69.09
C GLU A 90 24.38 -24.03 67.93
N TYR A 91 25.67 -24.40 68.03
CA TYR A 91 26.65 -24.17 66.97
C TYR A 91 26.29 -24.92 65.69
N GLU A 92 25.96 -26.21 65.77
CA GLU A 92 25.54 -27.02 64.61
C GLU A 92 24.26 -26.51 63.94
N ALA A 93 23.36 -25.87 64.71
CA ALA A 93 22.15 -25.24 64.17
C ALA A 93 22.47 -23.92 63.43
N LEU A 94 23.31 -23.06 64.02
CA LEU A 94 23.69 -21.78 63.42
C LEU A 94 24.68 -21.93 62.24
N ASP A 95 25.57 -22.93 62.28
CA ASP A 95 26.40 -23.35 61.14
C ASP A 95 25.56 -23.81 59.95
N LYS A 96 24.40 -24.46 60.19
CA LYS A 96 23.43 -24.72 59.12
C LYS A 96 22.72 -23.46 58.66
N GLU A 97 22.22 -22.63 59.59
CA GLU A 97 21.54 -21.37 59.26
C GLU A 97 22.39 -20.45 58.38
N ILE A 98 23.68 -20.31 58.70
CA ILE A 98 24.64 -19.52 57.91
C ILE A 98 24.86 -20.14 56.52
N ARG A 99 24.90 -21.47 56.38
CA ARG A 99 24.98 -22.12 55.06
C ARG A 99 23.73 -21.90 54.22
N ASP A 100 22.55 -22.11 54.81
CA ASP A 100 21.26 -21.91 54.14
C ASP A 100 21.14 -20.44 53.66
N ALA A 101 21.53 -19.47 54.49
CA ALA A 101 21.58 -18.05 54.13
C ALA A 101 22.65 -17.73 53.05
N SER A 102 23.83 -18.36 53.12
CA SER A 102 24.89 -18.19 52.10
C SER A 102 24.49 -18.77 50.73
N GLU A 103 23.71 -19.85 50.70
CA GLU A 103 23.18 -20.42 49.46
C GLU A 103 22.11 -19.50 48.86
N LYS A 104 21.19 -18.97 49.69
CA LYS A 104 20.22 -17.94 49.32
C LYS A 104 20.89 -16.68 48.74
N GLU A 105 21.95 -16.19 49.37
CA GLU A 105 22.79 -15.08 48.87
C GLU A 105 23.41 -15.40 47.49
N GLN A 106 23.96 -16.61 47.30
CA GLN A 106 24.55 -17.03 46.03
C GLN A 106 23.52 -17.23 44.91
N VAL A 107 22.28 -17.65 45.22
CA VAL A 107 21.19 -17.72 44.24
C VAL A 107 20.80 -16.30 43.82
N LEU A 108 20.50 -15.41 44.78
CA LEU A 108 20.12 -14.03 44.50
C LEU A 108 21.18 -13.26 43.69
N ARG A 109 22.48 -13.47 43.94
CA ARG A 109 23.55 -12.87 43.10
C ARG A 109 23.60 -13.42 41.68
N LYS A 110 23.28 -14.71 41.46
CA LYS A 110 23.24 -15.31 40.11
C LYS A 110 22.03 -14.82 39.33
N ASP A 111 20.87 -14.74 39.98
CA ASP A 111 19.65 -14.19 39.39
C ASP A 111 19.82 -12.71 39.05
N LEU A 112 20.34 -11.91 39.99
CA LEU A 112 20.68 -10.50 39.74
C LEU A 112 21.62 -10.34 38.53
N GLN A 113 22.72 -11.10 38.46
CA GLN A 113 23.64 -11.05 37.33
C GLN A 113 22.99 -11.50 36.00
N ARG A 114 21.97 -12.37 36.04
CA ARG A 114 21.23 -12.79 34.85
C ARG A 114 20.32 -11.65 34.35
N GLU A 115 19.54 -11.06 35.24
CA GLU A 115 18.65 -9.95 34.87
C GLU A 115 19.46 -8.72 34.43
N GLU A 116 20.58 -8.41 35.08
CA GLU A 116 21.46 -7.29 34.68
C GLU A 116 22.00 -7.44 33.25
N ARG A 117 22.36 -8.66 32.81
CA ARG A 117 22.74 -8.90 31.41
C ARG A 117 21.56 -8.79 30.45
N ALA A 118 20.38 -9.29 30.84
CA ALA A 118 19.17 -9.12 30.04
C ALA A 118 18.80 -7.64 29.86
N LEU A 119 19.06 -6.80 30.87
CA LEU A 119 18.89 -5.35 30.79
C LEU A 119 19.88 -4.69 29.83
N GLU A 120 21.15 -5.09 29.83
CA GLU A 120 22.17 -4.62 28.87
C GLU A 120 21.82 -5.05 27.43
N GLU A 121 21.35 -6.28 27.22
CA GLU A 121 20.91 -6.78 25.91
C GLU A 121 19.65 -6.03 25.42
N LEU A 122 18.69 -5.74 26.32
CA LEU A 122 17.51 -4.92 26.03
C LEU A 122 17.89 -3.47 25.71
N SER A 123 18.79 -2.82 26.45
CA SER A 123 19.18 -1.44 26.17
C SER A 123 19.86 -1.29 24.81
N VAL A 124 20.75 -2.21 24.46
CA VAL A 124 21.41 -2.23 23.13
C VAL A 124 20.39 -2.51 22.01
N SER A 125 19.36 -3.33 22.26
CA SER A 125 18.25 -3.51 21.31
C SER A 125 17.42 -2.23 21.15
N LEU A 126 17.16 -1.49 22.23
CA LEU A 126 16.36 -0.26 22.21
C LEU A 126 17.11 0.89 21.52
N GLU A 127 18.39 1.10 21.83
CA GLU A 127 19.23 2.09 21.13
C GLU A 127 19.28 1.83 19.62
N ARG A 128 19.39 0.55 19.22
CA ARG A 128 19.38 0.14 17.81
C ARG A 128 18.03 0.44 17.14
N GLU A 129 16.92 0.15 17.80
CA GLU A 129 15.57 0.39 17.24
C GLU A 129 15.22 1.87 17.20
N GLU A 130 15.62 2.64 18.22
CA GLU A 130 15.46 4.10 18.23
C GLU A 130 16.24 4.74 17.05
N GLY A 131 17.46 4.26 16.77
CA GLY A 131 18.24 4.68 15.60
C GLY A 131 17.55 4.36 14.27
N LEU A 132 17.01 3.14 14.11
CA LEU A 132 16.26 2.73 12.91
C LEU A 132 14.96 3.51 12.73
N ILE A 133 14.25 3.83 13.83
CA ILE A 133 13.05 4.67 13.80
C ILE A 133 13.41 6.08 13.33
N LYS A 134 14.45 6.71 13.90
CA LYS A 134 14.92 8.05 13.49
C LYS A 134 15.35 8.11 12.03
N GLU A 135 16.01 7.07 11.52
CA GLU A 135 16.37 6.95 10.10
C GLU A 135 15.13 6.87 9.21
N GLN A 136 14.19 5.98 9.51
CA GLN A 136 12.95 5.81 8.73
C GLN A 136 11.99 7.01 8.83
N GLU A 137 11.95 7.72 9.96
CA GLU A 137 11.21 8.98 10.08
C GLU A 137 11.79 10.09 9.22
N SER A 138 13.13 10.20 9.16
CA SER A 138 13.83 11.16 8.28
C SER A 138 13.59 10.86 6.80
N GLU A 139 13.68 9.60 6.38
CA GLU A 139 13.35 9.18 5.01
C GLU A 139 11.88 9.49 4.66
N LEU A 140 10.96 9.21 5.59
CA LEU A 140 9.53 9.46 5.43
C LEU A 140 9.22 10.97 5.36
N GLU A 141 9.89 11.81 6.15
CA GLU A 141 9.70 13.26 6.04
C GLU A 141 10.25 13.81 4.71
N MET A 142 11.45 13.42 4.30
CA MET A 142 12.02 13.83 3.00
C MET A 142 11.11 13.42 1.83
N GLU A 143 10.55 12.22 1.87
CA GLU A 143 9.61 11.75 0.85
C GLU A 143 8.26 12.47 0.93
N GLN A 144 7.74 12.77 2.12
CA GLN A 144 6.56 13.63 2.28
C GLN A 144 6.79 15.02 1.66
N GLN A 145 7.92 15.67 1.96
CA GLN A 145 8.25 17.00 1.43
C GLN A 145 8.36 16.95 -0.11
N LYS A 146 9.03 15.92 -0.65
CA LYS A 146 9.09 15.67 -2.10
C LYS A 146 7.69 15.52 -2.71
N ILE A 147 6.85 14.65 -2.16
CA ILE A 147 5.50 14.36 -2.65
C ILE A 147 4.57 15.57 -2.52
N LYS A 148 4.70 16.39 -1.46
CA LYS A 148 4.02 17.69 -1.33
C LYS A 148 4.40 18.60 -2.51
N SER A 149 5.69 18.79 -2.78
CA SER A 149 6.17 19.64 -3.89
C SER A 149 5.77 19.11 -5.28
N GLU A 150 5.72 17.79 -5.46
CA GLU A 150 5.27 17.17 -6.71
C GLU A 150 3.75 17.29 -6.89
N THR A 151 2.99 17.20 -5.81
CA THR A 151 1.53 17.41 -5.80
C THR A 151 1.19 18.87 -6.09
N GLU A 152 1.96 19.83 -5.60
CA GLU A 152 1.78 21.26 -5.88
C GLU A 152 2.07 21.59 -7.35
N LYS A 153 3.16 21.09 -7.92
CA LYS A 153 3.47 21.22 -9.37
C LYS A 153 2.35 20.60 -10.23
N ARG A 154 1.87 19.41 -9.85
CA ARG A 154 0.73 18.77 -10.54
C ARG A 154 -0.57 19.57 -10.40
N LYS A 155 -0.84 20.19 -9.25
CA LYS A 155 -1.99 21.10 -9.05
C LYS A 155 -1.87 22.40 -9.86
N GLN A 156 -0.65 22.91 -10.10
CA GLN A 156 -0.42 24.05 -10.99
C GLN A 156 -0.73 23.67 -12.45
N LEU A 157 -0.17 22.56 -12.94
CA LEU A 157 -0.48 22.01 -14.28
C LEU A 157 -1.98 21.70 -14.46
N LEU A 158 -2.67 21.26 -13.41
CA LEU A 158 -4.11 21.02 -13.45
C LEU A 158 -4.90 22.33 -13.67
N LYS A 159 -4.51 23.43 -13.00
CA LYS A 159 -5.11 24.75 -13.23
C LYS A 159 -4.83 25.28 -14.63
N GLU A 160 -3.61 25.12 -15.14
CA GLU A 160 -3.26 25.51 -16.51
C GLU A 160 -4.16 24.79 -17.54
N LEU A 161 -4.42 23.49 -17.33
CA LEU A 161 -5.35 22.70 -18.15
C LEU A 161 -6.82 23.13 -17.97
N GLU A 162 -7.22 23.60 -16.79
CA GLU A 162 -8.56 24.18 -16.55
C GLU A 162 -8.74 25.52 -17.25
N ASP A 163 -7.70 26.37 -17.29
CA ASP A 163 -7.70 27.62 -18.05
C ASP A 163 -7.64 27.38 -19.58
N GLU A 164 -7.02 26.30 -20.06
CA GLU A 164 -7.09 25.84 -21.46
C GLU A 164 -8.49 25.32 -21.83
N GLU A 165 -9.08 24.48 -20.97
CA GLU A 165 -10.44 23.94 -21.11
C GLU A 165 -11.49 25.05 -21.23
N LEU A 166 -11.40 26.07 -20.36
CA LEU A 166 -12.25 27.28 -20.38
C LEU A 166 -12.09 28.13 -21.65
N GLN A 167 -11.00 28.00 -22.41
CA GLN A 167 -10.83 28.66 -23.71
C GLN A 167 -11.39 27.83 -24.88
N ILE A 168 -11.47 26.50 -24.74
CA ILE A 168 -11.99 25.60 -25.78
C ILE A 168 -13.53 25.50 -25.73
N VAL A 169 -14.10 25.39 -24.53
CA VAL A 169 -15.55 25.25 -24.28
C VAL A 169 -16.46 26.31 -24.93
N PRO A 170 -16.11 27.62 -24.97
CA PRO A 170 -17.01 28.66 -25.48
C PRO A 170 -17.53 28.41 -26.90
N GLY A 171 -18.85 28.40 -27.07
CA GLY A 171 -19.53 28.16 -28.34
C GLY A 171 -19.75 26.68 -28.69
N MET A 172 -19.53 25.76 -27.76
CA MET A 172 -19.99 24.37 -27.84
C MET A 172 -21.28 24.16 -27.03
N ASP A 173 -21.94 23.03 -27.25
CA ASP A 173 -23.14 22.61 -26.50
C ASP A 173 -22.74 21.99 -25.14
N GLU A 174 -23.40 22.42 -24.06
CA GLU A 174 -23.15 21.95 -22.69
C GLU A 174 -23.51 20.47 -22.53
N GLU A 175 -24.59 20.01 -23.17
CA GLU A 175 -24.98 18.59 -23.15
C GLU A 175 -23.93 17.70 -23.83
N LEU A 176 -23.38 18.15 -24.96
CA LEU A 176 -22.27 17.50 -25.67
C LEU A 176 -21.02 17.43 -24.80
N ILE A 177 -20.61 18.53 -24.17
CA ILE A 177 -19.42 18.60 -23.30
C ILE A 177 -19.54 17.61 -22.12
N PHE A 178 -20.66 17.65 -21.38
CA PHE A 178 -20.88 16.77 -20.24
C PHE A 178 -20.88 15.28 -20.62
N LYS A 179 -21.46 14.93 -21.79
CA LYS A 179 -21.39 13.58 -22.34
C LYS A 179 -19.94 13.20 -22.70
N PHE A 180 -19.20 14.14 -23.28
CA PHE A 180 -17.81 13.94 -23.71
C PHE A 180 -16.85 13.70 -22.54
N GLU A 181 -16.85 14.56 -21.51
CA GLU A 181 -16.08 14.38 -20.27
C GLU A 181 -16.30 12.99 -19.67
N ARG A 182 -17.57 12.57 -19.57
CA ARG A 182 -17.94 11.26 -19.03
C ARG A 182 -17.37 10.10 -19.86
N ILE A 183 -17.30 10.24 -21.19
CA ILE A 183 -16.67 9.24 -22.06
C ILE A 183 -15.14 9.25 -21.84
N ILE A 184 -14.49 10.41 -21.90
CA ILE A 184 -13.04 10.56 -21.72
C ILE A 184 -12.60 9.92 -20.38
N ARG A 185 -13.29 10.26 -19.29
CA ARG A 185 -13.01 9.77 -17.93
C ARG A 185 -13.23 8.25 -17.76
N SER A 186 -14.12 7.65 -18.55
CA SER A 186 -14.45 6.21 -18.45
C SER A 186 -13.78 5.34 -19.50
N LYS A 187 -13.14 5.92 -20.52
CA LYS A 187 -12.57 5.20 -21.69
C LYS A 187 -11.17 5.70 -22.04
N GLU A 188 -10.32 5.76 -21.00
CA GLU A 188 -8.86 5.88 -21.10
C GLU A 188 -8.40 7.13 -21.86
N GLY A 189 -9.00 8.29 -21.56
CA GLY A 189 -8.63 9.56 -22.18
C GLY A 189 -9.14 9.72 -23.62
N GLN A 190 -9.81 8.73 -24.21
CA GLN A 190 -10.24 8.76 -25.61
C GLN A 190 -11.77 8.84 -25.76
N GLY A 191 -12.27 9.98 -26.21
CA GLY A 191 -13.68 10.29 -26.43
C GLY A 191 -14.05 10.58 -27.87
N ILE A 192 -13.11 10.95 -28.75
CA ILE A 192 -13.32 11.17 -30.19
C ILE A 192 -12.32 10.35 -31.02
N VAL A 193 -12.84 9.59 -32.00
CA VAL A 193 -12.05 8.63 -32.80
C VAL A 193 -12.42 8.69 -34.29
N PRO A 194 -11.45 8.45 -35.20
CA PRO A 194 -11.73 8.42 -36.64
C PRO A 194 -12.50 7.16 -37.04
N LEU A 195 -13.37 7.30 -38.04
CA LEU A 195 -13.93 6.20 -38.81
C LEU A 195 -12.97 5.84 -39.95
N ARG A 196 -12.56 4.57 -40.05
CA ARG A 196 -11.74 4.07 -41.18
C ARG A 196 -12.42 2.86 -41.80
N LYS A 197 -12.65 2.86 -43.11
CA LYS A 197 -13.28 1.73 -43.85
C LYS A 197 -14.55 1.15 -43.21
N GLY A 198 -15.36 2.00 -42.56
CA GLY A 198 -16.60 1.61 -41.85
C GLY A 198 -16.41 1.07 -40.41
N VAL A 199 -15.18 1.01 -39.90
CA VAL A 199 -14.83 0.49 -38.57
C VAL A 199 -14.53 1.64 -37.60
N CYS A 200 -15.11 1.58 -36.40
CA CYS A 200 -14.84 2.52 -35.31
C CYS A 200 -13.50 2.18 -34.63
N THR A 201 -12.43 2.95 -34.87
CA THR A 201 -11.09 2.58 -34.38
C THR A 201 -10.99 2.46 -32.86
N GLY A 202 -11.83 3.19 -32.11
CA GLY A 202 -11.88 3.16 -30.65
C GLY A 202 -12.57 1.94 -30.01
N CYS A 203 -13.08 0.99 -30.81
CA CYS A 203 -13.56 -0.33 -30.33
C CYS A 203 -13.55 -1.45 -31.38
N GLN A 204 -12.99 -1.19 -32.57
CA GLN A 204 -12.78 -2.12 -33.68
C GLN A 204 -14.04 -2.81 -34.24
N MET A 205 -15.24 -2.37 -33.83
CA MET A 205 -16.51 -2.85 -34.37
C MET A 205 -16.85 -2.19 -35.71
N ILE A 206 -17.38 -2.98 -36.64
CA ILE A 206 -17.97 -2.53 -37.90
C ILE A 206 -19.28 -1.79 -37.59
N LEU A 207 -19.47 -0.61 -38.18
CA LEU A 207 -20.69 0.18 -37.99
C LEU A 207 -21.69 -0.06 -39.14
N PRO A 208 -23.02 0.04 -38.89
CA PRO A 208 -24.02 -0.08 -39.95
C PRO A 208 -23.80 0.94 -41.08
N LEU A 209 -23.99 0.52 -42.33
CA LEU A 209 -23.69 1.36 -43.51
C LEU A 209 -24.46 2.70 -43.53
N GLN A 210 -25.68 2.73 -42.97
CA GLN A 210 -26.44 3.97 -42.78
C GLN A 210 -25.69 4.95 -41.86
N PHE A 211 -25.29 4.50 -40.67
CA PHE A 211 -24.50 5.29 -39.71
C PHE A 211 -23.16 5.75 -40.30
N VAL A 212 -22.48 4.89 -41.08
CA VAL A 212 -21.25 5.26 -41.81
C VAL A 212 -21.49 6.40 -42.80
N ASN A 213 -22.63 6.41 -43.49
CA ASN A 213 -23.01 7.48 -44.39
C ASN A 213 -23.40 8.76 -43.64
N ASP A 214 -24.13 8.64 -42.52
CA ASP A 214 -24.51 9.80 -41.69
C ASP A 214 -23.26 10.51 -41.11
N VAL A 215 -22.24 9.74 -40.69
CA VAL A 215 -20.93 10.28 -40.25
C VAL A 215 -20.17 10.94 -41.40
N ARG A 216 -20.27 10.41 -42.63
CA ARG A 216 -19.67 11.01 -43.85
C ARG A 216 -20.38 12.30 -44.28
N ILE A 217 -21.69 12.39 -44.07
CA ILE A 217 -22.50 13.58 -44.38
C ILE A 217 -22.15 14.75 -43.44
N GLY A 218 -21.87 14.46 -42.16
CA GLY A 218 -21.37 15.47 -41.23
C GLY A 218 -22.39 16.55 -40.83
N GLU A 219 -23.69 16.25 -40.90
CA GLU A 219 -24.72 17.20 -40.42
C GLU A 219 -24.77 17.32 -38.89
N LYS A 220 -24.39 16.25 -38.17
CA LYS A 220 -24.52 16.13 -36.72
C LYS A 220 -23.37 15.32 -36.12
N ILE A 221 -23.09 15.55 -34.84
CA ILE A 221 -22.12 14.77 -34.08
C ILE A 221 -22.77 13.44 -33.68
N LEU A 222 -22.10 12.33 -34.00
CA LEU A 222 -22.61 10.98 -33.80
C LEU A 222 -21.70 10.17 -32.86
N PHE A 223 -22.32 9.41 -31.98
CA PHE A 223 -21.66 8.56 -30.99
C PHE A 223 -21.76 7.10 -31.44
N CYS A 224 -20.67 6.34 -31.36
CA CYS A 224 -20.65 4.92 -31.70
C CYS A 224 -21.65 4.14 -30.82
N PRO A 225 -22.57 3.32 -31.39
CA PRO A 225 -23.56 2.60 -30.61
C PRO A 225 -22.95 1.55 -29.67
N TYR A 226 -21.76 1.02 -29.98
CA TYR A 226 -21.07 0.01 -29.19
C TYR A 226 -20.22 0.58 -28.06
N CYS A 227 -19.46 1.66 -28.34
CA CYS A 227 -18.47 2.18 -27.39
C CYS A 227 -18.71 3.62 -26.94
N SER A 228 -19.76 4.28 -27.42
CA SER A 228 -20.17 5.65 -27.07
C SER A 228 -19.16 6.76 -27.38
N LYS A 229 -17.96 6.47 -27.91
CA LYS A 229 -17.02 7.49 -28.38
C LYS A 229 -17.62 8.23 -29.60
N ILE A 230 -17.35 9.53 -29.71
CA ILE A 230 -17.69 10.34 -30.89
C ILE A 230 -16.91 9.81 -32.09
N VAL A 231 -17.59 9.68 -33.23
CA VAL A 231 -17.00 9.17 -34.47
C VAL A 231 -16.99 10.29 -35.52
N PHE A 232 -15.83 10.56 -36.12
CA PHE A 232 -15.69 11.52 -37.23
C PHE A 232 -15.09 10.84 -38.47
N PHE A 233 -15.51 11.25 -39.66
CA PHE A 233 -14.92 10.76 -40.90
C PHE A 233 -13.55 11.40 -41.13
N VAL A 234 -12.57 10.58 -41.55
CA VAL A 234 -11.32 11.05 -42.17
C VAL A 234 -11.43 10.68 -43.65
N GLY A 235 -11.13 11.62 -44.54
CA GLY A 235 -11.13 11.34 -45.97
C GLY A 235 -10.18 10.18 -46.31
N ASP A 236 -10.68 9.22 -47.08
CA ASP A 236 -9.93 8.02 -47.47
C ASP A 236 -8.89 8.38 -48.58
N GLU A 237 -7.85 9.18 -48.26
CA GLU A 237 -6.75 9.49 -49.21
C GLU A 237 -5.99 8.21 -49.64
N ASP A 238 -5.97 7.18 -48.78
CA ASP A 238 -5.43 5.84 -49.05
C ASP A 238 -6.38 4.93 -49.88
N SER A 239 -7.32 5.47 -50.65
CA SER A 239 -8.30 4.68 -51.45
C SER A 239 -8.29 4.95 -52.96
N LEU A 240 -7.22 5.58 -53.46
CA LEU A 240 -6.80 5.38 -54.85
C LEU A 240 -6.15 4.00 -54.99
N MET A 241 -6.98 2.96 -55.09
CA MET A 241 -6.56 1.70 -55.73
C MET A 241 -6.12 2.04 -57.16
N PRO A 242 -4.91 1.66 -57.61
CA PRO A 242 -4.57 1.78 -59.03
C PRO A 242 -5.50 0.85 -59.83
N GLU A 243 -5.98 1.33 -60.99
CA GLU A 243 -6.91 0.58 -61.85
C GLU A 243 -6.26 -0.71 -62.40
N ASP A 244 -4.92 -0.74 -62.43
CA ASP A 244 -4.06 -1.81 -62.96
C ASP A 244 -4.25 -3.19 -62.28
N GLU A 245 -4.70 -3.26 -61.02
CA GLU A 245 -4.93 -4.56 -60.33
C GLU A 245 -6.26 -5.23 -60.71
N ALA A 246 -7.16 -4.53 -61.42
CA ALA A 246 -8.41 -5.11 -61.90
C ALA A 246 -8.20 -6.03 -63.13
N GLU A 247 -7.20 -5.76 -63.95
CA GLU A 247 -6.95 -6.50 -65.21
C GLU A 247 -6.44 -7.92 -64.93
N GLY A 248 -5.55 -8.08 -63.94
CA GLY A 248 -4.94 -9.38 -63.59
C GLY A 248 -5.90 -10.46 -63.05
N LEU A 249 -7.14 -10.09 -62.72
CA LEU A 249 -8.18 -11.06 -62.32
C LEU A 249 -9.04 -11.56 -63.50
N VAL A 250 -8.92 -10.93 -64.68
CA VAL A 250 -9.70 -11.31 -65.88
C VAL A 250 -8.97 -12.41 -66.66
N ASP A 251 -7.64 -12.28 -66.84
CA ASP A 251 -6.79 -13.30 -67.49
C ASP A 251 -6.94 -14.69 -66.84
N LEU A 252 -7.01 -14.74 -65.51
CA LEU A 252 -7.16 -15.99 -64.74
C LEU A 252 -8.53 -16.67 -64.94
N ILE A 253 -9.54 -15.94 -65.41
CA ILE A 253 -10.86 -16.48 -65.74
C ILE A 253 -10.90 -16.97 -67.18
N GLU A 254 -10.22 -16.31 -68.12
CA GLU A 254 -10.12 -16.82 -69.51
C GLU A 254 -9.24 -18.08 -69.61
N GLU A 255 -8.19 -18.22 -68.78
CA GLU A 255 -7.35 -19.45 -68.75
C GLU A 255 -8.14 -20.71 -68.32
N TYR A 256 -9.21 -20.56 -67.54
CA TYR A 256 -10.05 -21.67 -67.05
C TYR A 256 -11.39 -21.84 -67.78
N ALA A 257 -11.65 -21.05 -68.83
CA ALA A 257 -12.93 -21.05 -69.56
C ALA A 257 -12.82 -21.50 -71.03
N GLY A 258 -11.70 -22.13 -71.41
CA GLY A 258 -11.43 -22.59 -72.78
C GLY A 258 -11.73 -24.08 -73.03
N ASP A 259 -12.91 -24.36 -73.59
CA ASP A 259 -13.28 -25.49 -74.47
C ASP A 259 -12.59 -26.87 -74.28
N GLU A 260 -13.31 -27.83 -73.67
CA GLU A 260 -13.48 -29.17 -74.30
C GLU A 260 -14.80 -29.84 -73.82
N ASP A 261 -15.60 -30.35 -74.77
CA ASP A 261 -16.88 -31.02 -74.49
C ASP A 261 -16.68 -32.43 -73.90
N GLY A 262 -17.38 -32.76 -72.82
CA GLY A 262 -17.37 -34.11 -72.21
C GLY A 262 -18.67 -34.45 -71.48
N ASP A 263 -19.20 -35.66 -71.72
CA ASP A 263 -20.52 -36.09 -71.24
C ASP A 263 -20.60 -36.29 -69.71
N LEU A 264 -21.80 -36.01 -69.17
CA LEU A 264 -22.15 -36.11 -67.76
C LEU A 264 -22.90 -37.41 -67.45
N ASP A 265 -22.21 -38.55 -67.34
CA ASP A 265 -22.68 -39.70 -66.54
C ASP A 265 -21.61 -40.78 -66.28
N GLU A 266 -21.94 -41.72 -65.38
CA GLU A 266 -21.35 -43.07 -65.25
C GLU A 266 -19.84 -43.23 -64.93
N PHE A 267 -19.48 -43.08 -63.65
CA PHE A 267 -18.49 -43.98 -63.02
C PHE A 267 -18.93 -44.36 -61.59
N ILE A 268 -19.11 -45.66 -61.36
CA ILE A 268 -19.57 -46.29 -60.12
C ILE A 268 -18.76 -47.59 -59.92
N HIS A 269 -18.38 -47.88 -58.66
CA HIS A 269 -17.66 -49.07 -58.18
C HIS A 269 -16.19 -49.22 -58.66
N ASP A 270 -15.22 -49.66 -57.84
CA ASP A 270 -15.18 -49.95 -56.39
C ASP A 270 -13.72 -49.94 -55.88
N ASP A 271 -13.53 -50.03 -54.55
CA ASP A 271 -12.28 -50.32 -53.79
C ASP A 271 -11.15 -49.24 -53.84
N ASP A 272 -10.37 -48.96 -52.78
CA ASP A 272 -10.25 -49.51 -51.42
C ASP A 272 -10.30 -48.39 -50.34
N ASP A 273 -10.74 -48.73 -49.13
CA ASP A 273 -10.68 -47.88 -47.91
C ASP A 273 -9.48 -48.32 -47.03
N PRO A 274 -8.80 -47.39 -46.34
CA PRO A 274 -8.97 -47.43 -44.88
C PRO A 274 -9.08 -46.06 -44.20
N THR A 275 -10.05 -45.97 -43.28
CA THR A 275 -10.24 -44.87 -42.34
C THR A 275 -8.97 -44.53 -41.54
N VAL A 276 -8.64 -43.23 -41.48
CA VAL A 276 -7.68 -42.70 -40.50
C VAL A 276 -8.40 -42.50 -39.16
N GLU A 277 -8.09 -43.35 -38.19
CA GLU A 277 -8.54 -43.14 -36.80
C GLU A 277 -7.73 -42.01 -36.13
N ILE A 278 -8.32 -41.35 -35.14
CA ILE A 278 -7.71 -40.26 -34.39
C ILE A 278 -7.13 -40.85 -33.10
N ASP A 279 -5.82 -41.10 -33.09
CA ASP A 279 -5.11 -41.53 -31.87
C ASP A 279 -5.00 -40.35 -30.88
N GLU A 280 -5.59 -40.51 -29.69
CA GLU A 280 -5.40 -39.64 -28.54
C GLU A 280 -4.09 -40.02 -27.81
N GLU A 281 -3.14 -39.09 -27.65
CA GLU A 281 -1.89 -39.39 -26.93
C GLU A 281 -2.13 -39.58 -25.41
N PRO A 282 -1.78 -40.74 -24.82
CA PRO A 282 -1.95 -40.97 -23.39
C PRO A 282 -0.74 -40.49 -22.58
N LEU A 283 -1.00 -40.09 -21.33
CA LEU A 283 0.00 -39.65 -20.35
C LEU A 283 1.02 -40.74 -19.99
N GLY A 284 2.27 -40.35 -19.77
CA GLY A 284 3.34 -41.24 -19.28
C GLY A 284 4.40 -40.51 -18.46
N ILE A 285 4.27 -40.55 -17.12
CA ILE A 285 5.26 -40.05 -16.16
C ILE A 285 5.45 -41.11 -15.06
N GLY A 286 6.70 -41.58 -14.88
CA GLY A 286 7.20 -42.12 -13.61
C GLY A 286 7.85 -40.99 -12.81
N GLY A 287 8.07 -41.09 -11.50
CA GLY A 287 8.66 -42.26 -10.83
C GLY A 287 10.19 -42.12 -10.89
N ASP A 288 10.93 -41.98 -9.78
CA ASP A 288 10.57 -41.99 -8.35
C ASP A 288 11.02 -40.63 -7.70
N GLU A 289 11.34 -40.40 -6.42
CA GLU A 289 11.65 -41.21 -5.21
C GLU A 289 11.38 -40.33 -3.94
N ASP A 290 11.12 -40.94 -2.78
CA ASP A 290 10.80 -40.48 -1.39
C ASP A 290 11.08 -39.03 -0.88
N GLU A 291 10.14 -38.49 -0.05
CA GLU A 291 10.44 -37.93 1.30
C GLU A 291 9.14 -37.85 2.17
N GLU A 292 9.27 -37.97 3.51
CA GLU A 292 8.15 -38.04 4.49
C GLU A 292 7.98 -36.71 5.25
N ASP A 293 6.73 -36.27 5.50
CA ASP A 293 6.40 -35.32 6.57
C ASP A 293 4.94 -35.53 7.04
N GLU A 294 4.67 -35.30 8.32
CA GLU A 294 3.39 -35.62 9.00
C GLU A 294 2.50 -34.36 9.15
N GLU A 295 1.23 -34.41 8.74
CA GLU A 295 0.20 -33.43 9.13
C GLU A 295 -0.94 -34.12 9.88
N GLU A 296 -1.26 -33.63 11.08
CA GLU A 296 -2.26 -34.21 11.99
C GLU A 296 -3.69 -33.84 11.58
N GLU A 297 -4.59 -34.83 11.49
CA GLU A 297 -6.04 -34.59 11.40
C GLU A 297 -6.58 -34.08 12.76
N LEU A 298 -6.66 -32.76 12.93
CA LEU A 298 -7.36 -32.15 14.07
C LEU A 298 -8.87 -32.14 13.82
N GLU A 299 -9.61 -32.93 14.62
CA GLU A 299 -11.06 -32.84 14.73
C GLU A 299 -11.45 -31.47 15.36
N PRO A 300 -12.58 -30.86 14.95
CA PRO A 300 -13.05 -29.63 15.60
C PRO A 300 -13.72 -29.95 16.93
N ASP A 301 -13.06 -29.64 18.05
CA ASP A 301 -13.64 -29.75 19.40
C ASP A 301 -14.93 -28.93 19.54
N ASP A 302 -15.92 -29.51 20.23
CA ASP A 302 -17.14 -28.82 20.63
C ASP A 302 -16.81 -27.70 21.65
N VAL A 303 -17.14 -26.46 21.30
CA VAL A 303 -17.13 -25.34 22.24
C VAL A 303 -18.48 -25.33 22.97
N GLU A 304 -18.50 -25.78 24.22
CA GLU A 304 -19.67 -25.59 25.09
C GLU A 304 -19.86 -24.09 25.40
N GLU A 305 -21.11 -23.62 25.37
CA GLU A 305 -21.47 -22.25 25.73
C GLU A 305 -21.59 -22.17 27.27
N ASP A 306 -20.53 -21.70 27.95
CA ASP A 306 -20.57 -21.45 29.40
C ASP A 306 -21.60 -20.36 29.74
N GLU A 307 -22.60 -20.71 30.57
CA GLU A 307 -23.65 -19.82 31.07
C GLU A 307 -23.13 -18.96 32.25
N ASP A 308 -22.36 -17.90 31.97
CA ASP A 308 -21.90 -16.97 33.02
C ASP A 308 -23.05 -16.13 33.61
N GLU A 309 -23.17 -16.17 34.94
CA GLU A 309 -24.35 -15.85 35.76
C GLU A 309 -24.75 -14.36 35.79
N ASP A 310 -26.05 -14.08 36.02
CA ASP A 310 -26.58 -12.75 36.29
C ASP A 310 -25.96 -12.14 37.57
N ILE A 311 -25.45 -10.90 37.49
CA ILE A 311 -25.12 -10.07 38.66
C ILE A 311 -25.97 -8.79 38.62
N ASP A 312 -27.10 -8.86 39.35
CA ASP A 312 -27.77 -7.69 39.94
C ASP A 312 -27.06 -7.29 41.27
N GLU A 313 -27.56 -6.24 41.95
CA GLU A 313 -27.03 -5.61 43.18
C GLU A 313 -25.78 -4.71 42.92
N ASP A 314 -25.75 -3.42 43.24
CA ASP A 314 -26.70 -2.57 44.00
C ASP A 314 -26.77 -1.11 43.49
N GLU A 315 -27.87 -0.43 43.83
CA GLU A 315 -28.00 1.03 43.78
C GLU A 315 -27.30 1.67 45.01
N ASP A 316 -26.56 2.78 44.84
CA ASP A 316 -26.23 3.66 45.97
C ASP A 316 -26.04 5.13 45.50
N ASP A 317 -26.96 6.01 45.93
CA ASP A 317 -26.94 7.45 45.63
C ASP A 317 -25.94 8.19 46.52
N VAL A 318 -25.08 9.05 45.94
CA VAL A 318 -24.35 10.09 46.69
C VAL A 318 -24.29 11.40 45.91
N GLU A 319 -25.32 12.24 46.07
CA GLU A 319 -25.18 13.70 45.92
C GLU A 319 -24.84 14.34 47.27
N GLU A 320 -23.77 15.16 47.35
CA GLU A 320 -23.83 16.49 48.00
C GLU A 320 -22.51 17.31 47.80
N ASP A 321 -22.65 18.43 47.07
CA ASP A 321 -22.12 19.77 47.32
C ASP A 321 -20.63 20.15 47.53
N SER A 322 -20.33 21.36 47.01
CA SER A 322 -19.35 22.39 47.47
C SER A 322 -17.84 22.19 47.19
N ASP A 323 -16.99 23.22 47.05
CA ASP A 323 -17.11 24.66 46.68
C ASP A 323 -15.66 25.22 46.44
N ALA A 324 -15.50 26.45 45.95
CA ALA A 324 -14.31 27.12 45.39
C ALA A 324 -14.00 26.77 43.92
N GLY A 325 -13.58 27.69 43.04
CA GLY A 325 -12.95 29.01 43.24
C GLY A 325 -11.52 28.93 42.70
N PHE A 326 -11.21 29.35 41.47
CA PHE A 326 -11.31 30.67 40.82
C PHE A 326 -10.30 31.69 41.39
N ASP A 327 -9.70 32.47 40.48
CA ASP A 327 -8.51 33.32 40.64
C ASP A 327 -7.19 32.56 40.90
N ASP A 328 -6.27 32.58 39.94
CA ASP A 328 -5.10 33.47 40.00
C ASP A 328 -4.51 33.65 38.58
N ASP A 329 -3.93 34.82 38.31
CA ASP A 329 -3.35 35.21 37.03
C ASP A 329 -1.87 34.78 36.91
N GLU A 330 -1.38 34.53 35.68
CA GLU A 330 0.05 34.67 35.36
C GLU A 330 0.20 35.64 34.18
N ASP A 331 0.91 36.74 34.43
CA ASP A 331 1.01 37.90 33.53
C ASP A 331 1.97 37.68 32.34
N ASP A 332 1.68 38.42 31.28
CA ASP A 332 2.52 38.62 30.10
C ASP A 332 3.56 39.71 30.41
N ASP A 333 4.86 39.37 30.48
CA ASP A 333 5.93 40.37 30.52
C ASP A 333 7.12 39.98 29.64
N PHE A 334 7.53 40.92 28.81
CA PHE A 334 8.46 40.75 27.69
C PHE A 334 9.53 41.84 27.81
N GLU A 335 10.72 41.48 28.29
CA GLU A 335 11.87 42.39 28.36
C GLU A 335 12.94 41.99 27.33
N GLU A 336 13.15 42.91 26.36
CA GLU A 336 14.28 42.90 25.43
C GLU A 336 15.48 43.60 26.10
N ASP A 337 16.56 42.88 26.39
CA ASP A 337 17.85 43.48 26.78
C ASP A 337 18.80 43.52 25.56
N GLU A 338 18.79 44.65 24.85
CA GLU A 338 19.92 45.09 24.01
C GLU A 338 20.89 45.91 24.90
N GLU A 339 22.11 45.41 25.16
CA GLU A 339 23.24 46.28 25.52
C GLU A 339 24.48 45.98 24.66
N GLU A 340 25.21 47.06 24.34
CA GLU A 340 26.25 47.09 23.31
C GLU A 340 27.66 46.75 23.83
N GLU A 341 28.55 46.56 22.85
CA GLU A 341 30.01 46.68 22.85
C GLU A 341 30.69 47.31 24.09
N ASP A 342 31.77 46.67 24.56
CA ASP A 342 33.01 47.42 24.87
C ASP A 342 34.26 46.55 24.59
N GLU A 343 35.37 47.20 24.22
CA GLU A 343 36.60 46.55 23.71
C GLU A 343 37.67 46.30 24.81
N PRO A 344 38.67 45.42 24.58
CA PRO A 344 39.60 44.99 25.63
C PRO A 344 40.78 45.94 25.86
N GLU A 345 41.01 46.37 27.11
CA GLU A 345 42.29 46.97 27.52
C GLU A 345 43.34 45.93 27.96
N GLU A 346 44.58 46.18 27.57
CA GLU A 346 45.76 45.40 27.95
C GLU A 346 46.08 45.55 29.45
N ASN A 347 46.71 44.54 30.07
CA ASN A 347 47.66 44.79 31.16
C ASN A 347 48.78 43.75 31.16
N SER A 348 50.01 44.21 31.42
CA SER A 348 51.25 43.44 31.37
C SER A 348 51.84 43.21 32.77
N ASP A 349 52.95 42.45 32.80
CA ASP A 349 53.92 42.33 33.90
C ASP A 349 53.46 41.65 35.21
N GLY A 350 54.19 40.60 35.63
CA GLY A 350 53.95 39.83 36.86
C GLY A 350 54.90 38.64 37.02
#